data_AF-A0A0F9DTK2-F1
#
_entry.id   AF-A0A0F9DTK2-F1
#
_cell.length_a   1.000
_cell.length_b   1.000
_cell.length_c   1.000
_cell.angle_alpha   90.00
_cell.angle_beta   90.00
_cell.angle_gamma   90.00
#
_symmetry.space_group_name_H-M   'P 1'
#
loop_
_entity.id
_entity.type
_entity.pdbx_description
1 polymer ?
#
loop_
_entity_poly.entity_id
_entity_poly.type
_entity_poly.pdbx_seq_one_letter_code
_entity_poly.pdbx_strand_id
1 'polypeptide(L)'
;MVFTTSITASVVAEWRPCGSGSDYRAHRFIPQGWKGADFRSACAKHDKHYREQTITRVQADKIFLQDLLTQSKYSRRPRQAERVARFMYKAVRRYGRY
;
A
#
# COMPACT_ATOMS: atom_id res chain seq x y z
N MET A 1 -38.65 1.41 22.76
CA MET A 1 -37.28 1.97 22.68
C MET A 1 -36.62 1.36 21.47
N VAL A 2 -36.45 2.11 20.38
CA VAL A 2 -35.85 1.62 19.13
C VAL A 2 -34.39 2.05 19.13
N PHE A 3 -33.48 1.09 19.24
CA PHE A 3 -32.04 1.35 19.06
C PHE A 3 -31.75 1.34 17.55
N THR A 4 -31.61 2.53 16.97
CA THR A 4 -30.99 2.72 15.65
C THR A 4 -29.49 2.49 15.80
N THR A 5 -29.04 1.26 15.55
CA THR A 5 -27.61 0.98 15.40
C THR A 5 -27.15 1.48 14.04
N SER A 6 -26.57 2.69 14.02
CA SER A 6 -25.80 3.18 12.88
C SER A 6 -24.61 2.25 12.66
N ILE A 7 -24.75 1.29 11.74
CA ILE A 7 -23.63 0.53 11.20
C ILE A 7 -22.78 1.56 10.46
N THR A 8 -21.74 2.06 11.13
CA THR A 8 -20.65 2.72 10.44
C THR A 8 -20.05 1.66 9.54
N ALA A 9 -20.40 1.72 8.25
CA ALA A 9 -19.72 0.98 7.21
C ALA A 9 -18.25 1.39 7.32
N SER A 10 -17.48 0.55 8.03
CA SER A 10 -16.04 0.55 7.94
C SER A 10 -15.81 0.40 6.45
N VAL A 11 -15.33 1.47 5.82
CA VAL A 11 -14.89 1.47 4.43
C VAL A 11 -13.86 0.37 4.33
N VAL A 12 -14.33 -0.83 4.01
CA VAL A 12 -13.50 -1.91 3.51
C VAL A 12 -13.02 -1.34 2.20
N ALA A 13 -11.88 -0.65 2.24
CA ALA A 13 -11.25 -0.12 1.06
C ALA A 13 -11.08 -1.33 0.15
N GLU A 14 -11.94 -1.42 -0.89
CA GLU A 14 -11.96 -2.47 -1.90
C GLU A 14 -10.50 -2.77 -2.24
N TRP A 15 -10.03 -3.94 -1.82
CA TRP A 15 -8.62 -4.23 -1.93
C TRP A 15 -8.27 -4.33 -3.41
N ARG A 16 -7.38 -3.45 -3.87
CA ARG A 16 -6.83 -3.49 -5.22
C ARG A 16 -5.32 -3.76 -5.10
N PRO A 17 -4.74 -4.52 -6.03
CA PRO A 17 -3.30 -4.66 -6.07
C PRO A 17 -2.67 -3.28 -6.28
N CYS A 18 -1.66 -2.96 -5.46
CA CYS A 18 -0.92 -1.67 -5.41
C CYS A 18 -0.84 -0.94 -6.76
N GLY A 19 -1.25 0.34 -6.82
CA GLY A 19 -1.12 1.22 -7.99
C GLY A 19 -2.39 2.00 -8.33
N SER A 20 -2.26 3.13 -9.02
CA SER A 20 -3.41 3.87 -9.56
C SER A 20 -4.11 2.96 -10.57
N GLY A 21 -5.40 2.70 -10.36
CA GLY A 21 -6.15 1.61 -11.01
C GLY A 21 -6.32 1.67 -12.54
N SER A 22 -5.49 2.41 -13.28
CA SER A 22 -5.47 2.52 -14.74
C SER A 22 -4.75 1.36 -15.45
N ASP A 23 -3.74 0.72 -14.83
CA ASP A 23 -2.92 -0.32 -15.50
C ASP A 23 -2.92 -1.67 -14.74
N TYR A 24 -4.06 -2.36 -14.77
CA TYR A 24 -4.26 -3.67 -14.11
C TYR A 24 -3.15 -4.71 -14.41
N ARG A 25 -2.52 -4.66 -15.60
CA ARG A 25 -1.42 -5.55 -16.01
C ARG A 25 -0.10 -5.28 -15.28
N ALA A 26 0.19 -4.01 -14.95
CA ALA A 26 1.40 -3.66 -14.21
C ALA A 26 1.33 -4.13 -12.75
N HIS A 27 0.11 -4.26 -12.20
CA HIS A 27 -0.11 -4.53 -10.78
C HIS A 27 0.06 -6.02 -10.43
N ARG A 28 -0.07 -6.94 -11.40
CA ARG A 28 0.10 -8.39 -11.21
C ARG A 28 1.51 -8.79 -10.79
N PHE A 29 2.51 -7.97 -11.13
CA PHE A 29 3.92 -8.23 -10.82
C PHE A 29 4.41 -7.49 -9.58
N ILE A 30 3.58 -6.67 -8.95
CA ILE A 30 3.94 -6.01 -7.70
C ILE A 30 3.68 -6.98 -6.55
N PRO A 31 4.72 -7.40 -5.81
CA PRO A 31 4.55 -8.31 -4.69
C PRO A 31 3.69 -7.65 -3.61
N GLN A 32 2.50 -8.19 -3.40
CA GLN A 32 1.54 -7.74 -2.37
C GLN A 32 1.94 -8.19 -0.95
N GLY A 33 3.02 -8.95 -0.86
CA GLY A 33 3.61 -9.46 0.37
C GLY A 33 4.86 -10.28 0.05
N TRP A 34 5.68 -10.54 1.06
CA TRP A 34 6.88 -11.38 0.90
C TRP A 34 7.12 -12.27 2.11
N LYS A 35 7.04 -13.60 1.90
CA LYS A 35 7.34 -14.63 2.91
C LYS A 35 6.66 -14.39 4.27
N GLY A 36 5.41 -13.93 4.25
CA GLY A 36 4.60 -13.65 5.44
C GLY A 36 4.46 -12.17 5.81
N ALA A 37 5.26 -11.27 5.22
CA ALA A 37 4.97 -9.84 5.32
C ALA A 37 3.74 -9.50 4.47
N ASP A 38 2.82 -8.73 5.03
CA ASP A 38 1.65 -8.20 4.34
C ASP A 38 1.89 -6.73 3.96
N PHE A 39 1.93 -6.44 2.66
CA PHE A 39 2.14 -5.10 2.14
C PHE A 39 0.83 -4.43 1.68
N ARG A 40 -0.30 -5.11 1.79
CA ARG A 40 -1.60 -4.66 1.27
C ARG A 40 -2.08 -3.37 1.94
N SER A 41 -1.92 -3.27 3.27
CA SER A 41 -2.30 -2.09 4.05
C SER A 41 -1.49 -0.85 3.68
N ALA A 42 -0.17 -1.01 3.48
CA ALA A 42 0.72 0.05 3.02
C ALA A 42 0.32 0.55 1.62
N CYS A 43 0.01 -0.37 0.70
CA CYS A 43 -0.47 -0.03 -0.64
C CYS A 43 -1.79 0.75 -0.61
N ALA A 44 -2.80 0.28 0.14
CA ALA A 44 -4.09 0.96 0.22
C ALA A 44 -3.96 2.40 0.75
N LYS A 45 -3.06 2.62 1.72
CA LYS A 45 -2.75 3.95 2.25
C LYS A 45 -2.02 4.83 1.24
N HIS A 46 -1.07 4.28 0.48
CA HIS A 46 -0.37 5.00 -0.59
C HIS A 46 -1.34 5.43 -1.71
N ASP A 47 -2.22 4.52 -2.14
CA ASP A 47 -3.25 4.80 -3.15
C ASP A 47 -4.27 5.85 -2.66
N LYS A 48 -4.55 5.90 -1.36
CA LYS A 48 -5.37 6.95 -0.74
C LYS A 48 -4.68 8.30 -0.85
N HIS A 49 -3.39 8.40 -0.52
CA HIS A 49 -2.63 9.65 -0.64
C HIS A 49 -2.54 10.15 -2.09
N TYR A 50 -2.36 9.25 -3.06
CA TYR A 50 -2.37 9.62 -4.48
C TYR A 50 -3.74 10.13 -4.94
N ARG A 51 -4.84 9.53 -4.48
CA ARG A 51 -6.20 9.97 -4.83
C ARG A 51 -6.63 11.28 -4.20
N GLU A 52 -6.37 11.45 -2.90
CA GLU A 52 -6.81 12.63 -2.16
C GLU A 52 -5.87 13.83 -2.35
N GLN A 53 -4.67 13.59 -2.86
CA GLN A 53 -3.65 14.62 -3.12
C GLN A 53 -3.35 15.51 -1.89
N THR A 54 -3.57 14.98 -0.68
CA THR A 54 -3.43 15.71 0.60
C THR A 54 -1.99 16.05 0.97
N ILE A 55 -1.03 15.31 0.42
CA ILE A 55 0.40 15.50 0.62
C ILE A 55 1.12 15.51 -0.73
N THR A 56 2.41 15.78 -0.76
CA THR A 56 3.18 15.67 -2.02
C THR A 56 3.47 14.20 -2.36
N ARG A 57 3.61 13.88 -3.66
CA ARG A 57 4.02 12.54 -4.14
C ARG A 57 5.25 11.99 -3.39
N VAL A 58 6.25 12.84 -3.19
CA VAL A 58 7.50 12.46 -2.50
C VAL A 58 7.26 12.09 -1.04
N GLN A 59 6.37 12.80 -0.35
CA GLN A 59 5.98 12.47 1.02
C GLN A 59 5.20 11.16 1.06
N ALA A 60 4.24 10.96 0.15
CA ALA A 60 3.48 9.71 0.04
C ALA A 60 4.40 8.51 -0.19
N ASP A 61 5.36 8.62 -1.12
CA ASP A 61 6.30 7.54 -1.42
C ASP A 61 7.21 7.21 -0.21
N LYS A 62 7.63 8.22 0.58
CA LYS A 62 8.43 8.02 1.80
C LYS A 62 7.63 7.29 2.89
N ILE A 63 6.38 7.71 3.13
CA ILE A 63 5.48 7.07 4.09
C ILE A 63 5.24 5.61 3.67
N PHE A 64 5.02 5.38 2.37
CA PHE A 64 4.87 4.04 1.81
C PHE A 64 6.07 3.14 2.09
N LEU A 65 7.30 3.62 1.86
CA LEU A 65 8.51 2.85 2.19
C LEU A 65 8.58 2.51 3.68
N GLN A 66 8.27 3.46 4.56
CA GLN A 66 8.31 3.25 6.01
C GLN A 66 7.29 2.18 6.45
N ASP A 67 6.09 2.21 5.89
CA ASP A 67 5.05 1.23 6.17
C ASP A 67 5.48 -0.18 5.68
N LEU A 68 6.05 -0.29 4.48
CA LEU A 68 6.57 -1.56 3.95
C LEU A 68 7.73 -2.13 4.79
N LEU A 69 8.66 -1.28 5.23
CA LEU A 69 9.77 -1.70 6.10
C LEU A 69 9.25 -2.17 7.46
N THR A 70 8.21 -1.53 8.00
CA THR A 70 7.56 -1.95 9.24
C THR A 70 6.93 -3.33 9.08
N GLN A 71 6.19 -3.55 7.99
CA GLN A 71 5.58 -4.85 7.70
C GLN A 71 6.60 -5.96 7.42
N SER A 72 7.75 -5.60 6.85
CA SER A 72 8.85 -6.53 6.57
C SER A 72 9.39 -7.20 7.84
N LYS A 73 9.26 -6.57 9.02
CA LYS A 73 9.69 -7.14 10.31
C LYS A 73 8.91 -8.40 10.69
N TYR A 74 7.68 -8.53 10.23
CA TYR A 74 6.82 -9.70 10.48
C TYR A 74 7.01 -10.83 9.45
N SER A 75 7.89 -10.63 8.46
CA SER A 75 8.25 -11.68 7.50
C SER A 75 9.07 -12.77 8.17
N ARG A 76 8.93 -14.01 7.68
CA ARG A 76 9.88 -15.10 8.00
C ARG A 76 11.31 -14.82 7.49
N ARG A 77 11.47 -13.85 6.57
CA ARG A 77 12.77 -13.42 6.03
C ARG A 77 12.85 -11.89 5.92
N PRO A 78 13.05 -11.17 7.05
CA PRO A 78 12.96 -9.70 7.09
C PRO A 78 13.88 -9.00 6.09
N ARG A 79 15.17 -9.39 6.01
CA ARG A 79 16.13 -8.78 5.08
C ARG A 79 15.72 -8.91 3.60
N GLN A 80 15.06 -10.00 3.22
CA GLN A 80 14.57 -10.16 1.84
C GLN A 80 13.31 -9.31 1.62
N ALA A 81 12.39 -9.29 2.58
CA ALA A 81 11.20 -8.45 2.55
C ALA A 81 11.58 -6.95 2.45
N GLU A 82 12.60 -6.50 3.17
CA GLU A 82 13.12 -5.12 3.06
C GLU A 82 13.69 -4.80 1.68
N ARG A 83 14.37 -5.75 1.02
CA ARG A 83 14.83 -5.56 -0.37
C ARG A 83 13.66 -5.40 -1.31
N VAL A 84 12.60 -6.20 -1.13
CA VAL A 84 11.35 -6.07 -1.89
C VAL A 84 10.69 -4.72 -1.62
N ALA A 85 10.61 -4.29 -0.36
CA ALA A 85 10.07 -2.99 0.02
C ALA A 85 10.81 -1.83 -0.67
N ARG A 86 12.14 -1.86 -0.68
CA ARG A 86 12.97 -0.86 -1.38
C ARG A 86 12.79 -0.92 -2.89
N PHE A 87 12.59 -2.11 -3.46
CA PHE A 87 12.27 -2.26 -4.89
C PHE A 87 10.92 -1.62 -5.23
N MET A 88 9.88 -1.88 -4.44
CA MET A 88 8.57 -1.26 -4.59
C MET A 88 8.64 0.27 -4.49
N TYR A 89 9.39 0.80 -3.52
CA TYR A 89 9.63 2.24 -3.40
C TYR A 89 10.30 2.84 -4.65
N LYS A 90 11.33 2.18 -5.20
CA LYS A 90 11.98 2.62 -6.44
C LYS A 90 11.01 2.59 -7.62
N ALA A 91 10.13 1.58 -7.69
CA ALA A 91 9.13 1.45 -8.72
C ALA A 91 8.12 2.60 -8.68
N VAL A 92 7.52 2.91 -7.52
CA VAL A 92 6.55 4.02 -7.39
C VAL A 92 7.22 5.39 -7.62
N ARG A 93 8.48 5.58 -7.21
CA ARG A 93 9.22 6.81 -7.51
C ARG A 93 9.40 7.05 -9.01
N ARG A 94 9.65 5.98 -9.77
CA ARG A 94 9.92 6.02 -11.22
C ARG A 94 8.64 6.05 -12.05
N TYR A 95 7.64 5.25 -11.69
CA TYR A 95 6.45 5.01 -12.51
C TYR A 95 5.16 5.55 -11.90
N GLY A 96 5.15 5.87 -10.59
CA GLY A 96 3.99 6.41 -9.90
C GLY A 96 3.62 7.78 -10.44
N ARG A 97 2.40 7.89 -10.95
CA ARG A 97 1.80 9.13 -11.44
C ARG A 97 0.73 9.60 -10.46
N TYR A 98 0.75 10.90 -10.20
CA TYR A 98 -0.24 11.63 -9.40
C TYR A 98 -1.49 11.91 -10.21
#